data_AF-A0A7U6JIQ2-F1
#
_entry.id   AF-A0A7U6JIQ2-F1
#
_cell.length_a   1.000
_cell.length_b   1.000
_cell.length_c   1.000
_cell.angle_alpha   90.00
_cell.angle_beta   90.00
_cell.angle_gamma   90.00
#
_symmetry.space_group_name_H-M   'P 1'
#
loop_
_entity.id
_entity.type
_entity.pdbx_description
1 polymer ?
#
loop_
_entity_poly.entity_id
_entity_poly.type
_entity_poly.pdbx_seq_one_letter_code
_entity_poly.pdbx_strand_id
1 'polypeptide(L)'
;MTPVFDALNSLEAHLVKIRLIGEGIDAKVGGDYLQGAMGELPALGFLKVWVEDRDAVRARAILARANETSGHEHDDENAPESS
;
A
#
# COMPACT_ATOMS: atom_id res chain seq x y z
N MET A 1 9.09 11.21 9.68
CA MET A 1 8.00 10.30 9.24
C MET A 1 7.90 10.38 7.73
N THR A 2 7.76 9.23 7.06
CA THR A 2 7.86 9.10 5.59
C THR A 2 6.65 8.31 5.07
N PRO A 3 5.99 8.74 3.98
CA PRO A 3 4.84 8.03 3.44
C PRO A 3 5.29 6.79 2.67
N VAL A 4 4.59 5.68 2.91
CA VAL A 4 4.93 4.36 2.34
C VAL A 4 3.77 3.71 1.58
N PHE A 5 2.56 4.23 1.72
CA PHE A 5 1.39 3.71 1.03
C PHE A 5 0.34 4.79 0.76
N ASP A 6 -0.29 4.70 -0.40
CA ASP A 6 -1.39 5.54 -0.86
C ASP A 6 -2.68 4.71 -0.81
N ALA A 7 -3.57 5.03 0.13
CA ALA A 7 -4.83 4.34 0.31
C ALA A 7 -5.99 5.08 -0.38
N LEU A 8 -6.86 4.30 -1.01
CA LEU A 8 -8.06 4.76 -1.69
C LEU A 8 -9.19 5.10 -0.71
N ASN A 9 -9.17 4.52 0.49
CA ASN A 9 -10.16 4.76 1.53
C ASN A 9 -9.62 4.45 2.94
N SER A 10 -10.39 4.82 3.96
CA SER A 10 -10.00 4.63 5.37
C SER A 10 -9.83 3.17 5.75
N LEU A 11 -10.62 2.27 5.17
CA LEU A 11 -10.52 0.84 5.43
C LEU A 11 -9.15 0.31 4.98
N GLU A 12 -8.76 0.57 3.74
CA GLU A 12 -7.47 0.15 3.19
C GLU A 12 -6.30 0.72 3.99
N ALA A 13 -6.36 2.01 4.36
CA ALA A 13 -5.34 2.64 5.19
C ALA A 13 -5.19 1.94 6.56
N HIS A 14 -6.30 1.58 7.19
CA HIS A 14 -6.29 0.85 8.46
C HIS A 14 -5.78 -0.58 8.31
N LEU A 15 -6.14 -1.29 7.23
CA LEU A 15 -5.62 -2.63 6.95
C LEU A 15 -4.10 -2.64 6.81
N VAL A 16 -3.55 -1.69 6.03
CA VAL A 16 -2.11 -1.52 5.86
C VAL A 16 -1.44 -1.17 7.19
N LYS A 17 -2.03 -0.26 7.97
CA LYS A 17 -1.55 0.09 9.31
C LYS A 17 -1.47 -1.14 10.22
N ILE A 18 -2.55 -1.93 10.34
CA ILE A 18 -2.58 -3.12 11.20
C ILE A 18 -1.49 -4.11 10.78
N ARG A 19 -1.30 -4.32 9.46
CA ARG A 19 -0.27 -5.22 8.95
C ARG A 19 1.14 -4.76 9.31
N LEU A 20 1.44 -3.47 9.15
CA LEU A 20 2.75 -2.90 9.53
C LEU A 20 2.99 -3.03 11.04
N ILE A 21 1.98 -2.77 11.87
CA ILE A 21 2.06 -2.92 13.32
C ILE A 21 2.34 -4.38 13.72
N GLY A 22 1.72 -5.36 13.05
CA GLY A 22 1.99 -6.78 13.26
C GLY A 22 3.45 -7.19 12.99
N GLU A 23 4.15 -6.45 12.13
CA GLU A 23 5.58 -6.66 11.82
C GLU A 23 6.52 -5.86 12.74
N GLY A 24 5.96 -5.15 13.73
CA GLY A 24 6.68 -4.30 14.67
C GLY A 24 7.01 -2.91 14.13
N ILE A 25 6.30 -2.44 13.10
CA ILE A 25 6.49 -1.11 12.51
C ILE A 25 5.33 -0.20 12.93
N ASP A 26 5.64 0.91 13.60
CA ASP A 26 4.63 1.90 13.95
C ASP A 26 4.18 2.67 12.71
N ALA A 27 2.87 2.66 12.44
CA ALA A 27 2.27 3.25 11.26
C ALA A 27 1.11 4.19 11.63
N LYS A 28 1.05 5.34 10.96
CA LYS A 28 0.02 6.37 11.13
C LYS A 28 -0.69 6.65 9.81
N VAL A 29 -2.00 6.80 9.86
CA VAL A 29 -2.81 7.21 8.70
C VAL A 29 -2.99 8.73 8.76
N GLY A 30 -2.72 9.43 7.65
CA GLY A 30 -2.90 10.88 7.55
C GLY A 30 -3.12 11.34 6.11
N GLY A 31 -3.98 12.34 5.90
CA GLY A 31 -4.41 12.76 4.55
C GLY A 31 -5.15 14.09 4.47
N ASP A 32 -4.76 15.08 5.29
CA ASP A 32 -5.53 16.33 5.45
C ASP A 32 -4.92 17.57 4.75
N TYR A 33 -3.90 17.41 3.91
CA TYR A 33 -3.15 18.58 3.38
C TYR A 33 -3.67 19.20 2.08
N LEU A 34 -4.80 18.74 1.52
CA LEU A 34 -5.33 19.29 0.26
C LEU A 34 -6.58 20.15 0.41
N GLN A 35 -7.01 20.52 1.63
CA GLN A 35 -8.16 21.42 1.80
C GLN A 35 -7.88 22.90 1.43
N GLY A 36 -6.68 23.25 0.96
CA GLY A 36 -6.24 24.65 0.84
C GLY A 36 -6.36 25.32 -0.53
N ALA A 37 -6.50 24.60 -1.65
CA ALA A 37 -6.43 25.23 -2.97
C ALA A 37 -7.38 24.60 -4.00
N MET A 38 -8.44 25.36 -4.32
CA MET A 38 -9.31 25.26 -5.49
C MET A 38 -10.31 24.08 -5.59
N GLY A 39 -11.59 24.42 -5.40
CA GLY A 39 -12.70 24.04 -6.28
C GLY A 39 -13.12 22.57 -6.32
N GLU A 40 -14.21 22.25 -5.60
CA GLU A 40 -15.23 21.22 -5.91
C GLU A 40 -14.80 19.91 -6.58
N LEU A 41 -13.68 19.31 -6.19
CA LEU A 41 -13.50 17.87 -6.33
C LEU A 41 -14.00 17.23 -5.02
N PRO A 42 -14.89 16.20 -5.09
CA PRO A 42 -15.21 15.44 -3.89
C PRO A 42 -13.88 15.00 -3.30
N ALA A 43 -13.69 15.21 -2.01
CA ALA A 43 -12.51 14.78 -1.29
C ALA A 43 -12.45 13.25 -1.33
N LEU A 44 -12.03 12.69 -2.46
CA LEU A 44 -11.39 11.39 -2.58
C LEU A 44 -10.04 11.57 -1.90
N GLY A 45 -10.11 11.75 -0.58
CA GLY A 45 -8.98 12.09 0.27
C GLY A 45 -8.01 10.93 0.19
N PHE A 46 -6.93 11.14 -0.56
CA PHE A 46 -5.80 10.24 -0.66
C PHE A 46 -5.19 10.08 0.74
N LEU A 47 -5.71 9.14 1.51
CA LEU A 47 -5.19 8.80 2.82
C LEU A 47 -3.82 8.15 2.60
N LYS A 48 -2.80 8.67 3.27
CA LYS A 48 -1.46 8.09 3.20
C LYS A 48 -1.14 7.39 4.51
N VAL A 49 -0.44 6.27 4.41
CA VAL A 49 0.15 5.60 5.57
C VAL A 49 1.61 6.04 5.69
N TRP A 50 1.95 6.53 6.88
CA TRP A 50 3.24 7.08 7.25
C TRP A 50 3.88 6.19 8.30
N VAL A 51 5.20 6.03 8.22
CA VAL A 51 6.00 5.32 9.22
C VAL A 51 7.19 6.19 9.64
N GLU A 52 7.93 5.77 10.66
CA GLU A 52 9.22 6.36 10.98
C GLU A 52 10.20 6.21 9.81
N ASP A 53 11.08 7.19 9.62
CA ASP A 53 11.97 7.23 8.44
C ASP A 53 12.88 5.99 8.38
N ARG A 54 13.38 5.56 9.54
CA ARG A 54 14.18 4.34 9.70
C ARG A 54 13.46 3.06 9.25
N ASP A 55 12.12 3.06 9.35
CA ASP A 55 11.28 1.90 9.05
C ASP A 55 10.68 1.97 7.64
N ALA A 56 10.86 3.08 6.91
CA ALA A 56 10.27 3.32 5.60
C ALA A 56 10.68 2.27 4.55
N VAL A 57 11.97 1.90 4.53
CA VAL A 57 12.50 0.87 3.61
C VAL A 57 11.87 -0.49 3.91
N ARG A 58 11.82 -0.87 5.19
CA ARG A 58 11.27 -2.16 5.63
C ARG A 58 9.76 -2.24 5.37
N ALA A 59 9.03 -1.16 5.66
CA ALA A 59 7.59 -1.07 5.41
C ALA A 59 7.28 -1.23 3.91
N ARG A 60 8.01 -0.55 3.02
CA ARG A 60 7.82 -0.69 1.57
C ARG A 60 8.08 -2.11 1.09
N ALA A 61 9.10 -2.78 1.59
CA ALA A 61 9.37 -4.18 1.25
C ALA A 61 8.23 -5.12 1.69
N ILE A 62 7.67 -4.89 2.87
CA ILE A 62 6.52 -5.66 3.40
C ILE A 62 5.24 -5.45 2.56
N LEU A 63 5.06 -4.25 2.01
CA LEU A 63 3.91 -3.92 1.17
C LEU A 63 4.10 -4.43 -0.27
N ALA A 64 5.31 -4.39 -0.81
CA ALA A 64 5.62 -4.94 -2.13
C ALA A 64 5.30 -6.45 -2.19
N ARG A 65 5.78 -7.24 -1.22
CA ARG A 65 5.49 -8.69 -1.14
C ARG A 65 3.99 -9.02 -1.06
N ALA A 66 3.18 -8.10 -0.53
CA ALA A 66 1.75 -8.32 -0.38
C ALA A 66 1.02 -8.29 -1.74
N ASN A 67 1.54 -7.52 -2.70
CA ASN A 67 0.98 -7.42 -4.05
C ASN A 67 1.44 -8.58 -4.95
N GLU A 68 2.60 -9.18 -4.66
CA GLU A 68 3.19 -10.29 -5.42
C GLU A 68 2.43 -11.61 -5.21
N THR A 69 1.78 -11.80 -4.06
CA THR A 69 0.99 -13.02 -3.78
C THR A 69 -0.21 -13.21 -4.70
N SER A 70 -0.62 -12.19 -5.47
CA SER A 70 -1.71 -12.28 -6.45
C SER A 70 -1.23 -12.53 -7.89
N GLY A 71 0.09 -12.58 -8.14
CA GLY A 71 0.68 -12.59 -9.48
C GLY A 71 1.34 -13.90 -9.91
N HIS A 72 1.17 -15.00 -9.19
CA HIS A 72 1.73 -16.28 -9.63
C HIS A 72 0.76 -16.99 -10.57
N GLU A 73 0.63 -16.48 -11.79
CA GLU A 73 0.30 -17.31 -12.94
C GLU A 73 1.52 -18.21 -13.19
N HIS A 74 1.41 -19.46 -12.74
CA HIS A 74 2.31 -20.52 -13.21
C HIS A 74 1.92 -20.80 -14.67
N ASP A 75 2.46 -19.98 -15.57
CA ASP A 75 2.52 -20.22 -17.00
C ASP A 75 3.59 -21.30 -17.23
N ASP A 76 3.21 -22.58 -17.14
CA ASP A 76 3.99 -23.68 -17.72
C ASP A 76 3.10 -24.93 -17.93
N GLU A 77 2.23 -24.89 -18.94
CA GLU A 77 1.83 -26.11 -19.66
C GLU A 77 1.69 -25.77 -21.15
N ASN A 78 2.83 -25.58 -21.82
CA ASN A 78 2.92 -25.66 -23.27
C ASN A 78 3.59 -27.00 -23.62
N ALA A 79 2.80 -28.06 -23.67
CA ALA A 79 3.22 -29.29 -24.32
C ALA A 79 3.08 -29.10 -25.84
N PRO A 80 4.16 -29.17 -26.63
CA PRO A 80 4.00 -29.19 -28.08
C PRO A 80 3.30 -30.49 -28.48
N GLU A 81 2.14 -30.38 -29.11
CA GLU A 81 1.52 -31.49 -29.83
C GLU A 81 2.56 -32.08 -30.78
N SER A 82 2.87 -33.36 -30.60
CA SER A 82 3.78 -34.08 -31.49
C SER A 82 3.33 -35.53 -31.65
N SER A 83 2.72 -35.74 -32.82
CA SER A 83 2.55 -36.98 -33.60
C SER A 83 1.56 -38.05 -33.14
#